data_AF-A0A7X0HMN4-F1
#
_entry.id   AF-A0A7X0HMN4-F1
#
_cell.length_a   1.000
_cell.length_b   1.000
_cell.length_c   1.000
_cell.angle_alpha   90.00
_cell.angle_beta   90.00
_cell.angle_gamma   90.00
#
_symmetry.space_group_name_H-M   'P 1'
#
loop_
_entity.id
_entity.type
_entity.pdbx_description
1 polymer ?
#
loop_
_entity_poly.entity_id
_entity_poly.type
_entity_poly.pdbx_seq_one_letter_code
_entity_poly.pdbx_strand_id
1 'polypeptide(L)'
;MIMNETFLEVNDYLDLYLLAGSLQDKAWQQQIIGKMQDLPKEKVQREKSLNIDELAKEFRMINTDILDLYHQLHRDPENAGLRDMVSRLEQRRKYLMKKIHAVETKLQHHSSK
;
A
#
# COMPACT_ATOMS: atom_id res chain seq x y z
N MET A 1 16.97 4.85 -22.81
CA MET A 1 16.37 6.13 -22.37
C MET A 1 14.98 5.80 -21.86
N ILE A 2 14.71 6.01 -20.57
CA ILE A 2 13.46 6.50 -19.96
C ILE A 2 13.60 6.36 -18.44
N MET A 3 13.78 7.54 -17.83
CA MET A 3 13.32 8.00 -16.51
C MET A 3 13.67 7.16 -15.29
N ASN A 4 14.81 7.47 -14.69
CA ASN A 4 14.99 7.33 -13.25
C ASN A 4 13.93 8.23 -12.59
N GLU A 5 12.88 7.64 -12.02
CA GLU A 5 12.05 8.31 -11.02
C GLU A 5 12.94 8.56 -9.80
N THR A 6 13.67 9.67 -9.84
CA THR A 6 14.51 10.14 -8.75
C THR A 6 13.60 10.48 -7.57
N PHE A 7 13.63 9.63 -6.55
CA PHE A 7 13.16 9.95 -5.21
C PHE A 7 13.97 11.14 -4.70
N LEU A 8 13.45 12.35 -4.92
CA LEU A 8 14.02 13.57 -4.36
C LEU A 8 13.52 13.71 -2.92
N GLU A 9 14.45 13.68 -1.97
CA GLU A 9 14.13 13.87 -0.56
C GLU A 9 13.83 15.35 -0.26
N VAL A 10 13.21 15.62 0.88
CA VAL A 10 12.84 17.00 1.30
C VAL A 10 14.07 17.92 1.33
N ASN A 11 15.25 17.37 1.64
CA ASN A 11 16.52 18.11 1.61
C ASN A 11 16.91 18.55 0.19
N ASP A 12 16.72 17.69 -0.82
CA ASP A 12 17.09 18.00 -2.20
C ASP A 12 16.23 19.15 -2.78
N TYR A 13 14.94 19.20 -2.41
CA TYR A 13 14.07 20.30 -2.81
C TYR A 13 14.42 21.64 -2.14
N LEU A 14 14.95 21.59 -0.91
CA LEU A 14 15.43 22.79 -0.21
C LEU A 14 16.68 23.34 -0.89
N ASP A 15 17.62 22.48 -1.27
CA ASP A 15 18.84 22.87 -1.97
C ASP A 15 18.51 23.49 -3.34
N LEU A 16 17.58 22.90 -4.08
CA LEU A 16 17.09 23.44 -5.35
C LEU A 16 16.39 24.80 -5.17
N TYR A 17 15.64 24.98 -4.08
CA TYR A 17 14.96 26.24 -3.78
C TYR A 17 15.96 27.38 -3.48
N LEU A 18 17.02 27.06 -2.72
CA LEU A 18 18.10 28.00 -2.41
C LEU A 18 18.91 28.34 -3.67
N LEU A 19 19.19 27.36 -4.52
CA LEU A 19 19.86 27.57 -5.80
C LEU A 19 19.03 28.47 -6.73
N ALA A 20 17.74 28.19 -6.88
CA ALA A 20 16.82 29.02 -7.66
C ALA A 20 16.79 30.48 -7.15
N GLY A 21 16.84 30.66 -5.84
CA GLY A 21 16.94 31.98 -5.20
C GLY A 21 18.25 32.70 -5.53
N SER A 22 19.38 31.97 -5.53
CA SER A 22 20.69 32.52 -5.90
C SER A 22 20.74 32.99 -7.36
N LEU A 23 19.97 32.35 -8.24
CA LEU A 23 19.83 32.71 -9.65
C LEU A 23 18.75 33.77 -9.91
N GLN A 24 18.08 34.26 -8.86
CA GLN A 24 16.91 35.15 -8.93
C GLN A 24 15.74 34.60 -9.76
N ASP A 25 15.70 33.28 -9.99
CA ASP A 25 14.64 32.63 -10.74
C ASP A 25 13.43 32.36 -9.83
N LYS A 26 12.60 33.40 -9.68
CA LYS A 26 11.40 33.33 -8.86
C LYS A 26 10.36 32.37 -9.42
N ALA A 27 10.31 32.17 -10.75
CA ALA A 27 9.37 31.25 -11.36
C ALA A 27 9.73 29.81 -10.98
N TRP A 28 11.03 29.48 -11.00
CA TRP A 28 11.51 28.18 -10.58
C TRP A 28 11.33 27.94 -9.07
N GLN A 29 11.58 28.95 -8.22
CA GLN A 29 11.27 28.86 -6.79
C GLN A 29 9.80 28.54 -6.51
N GLN A 30 8.86 29.16 -7.24
CA GLN A 30 7.43 28.89 -7.07
C GLN A 30 7.06 27.47 -7.54
N GLN A 31 7.69 26.96 -8.60
CA GLN A 31 7.49 25.58 -9.04
C GLN A 31 7.96 24.57 -7.98
N ILE A 32 9.11 24.84 -7.33
CA ILE A 32 9.65 23.98 -6.27
C ILE A 32 8.72 23.98 -5.05
N ILE A 33 8.21 25.15 -4.63
CA ILE A 33 7.22 25.24 -3.54
C ILE A 33 5.97 24.42 -3.89
N GLY A 34 5.46 24.53 -5.12
CA GLY A 34 4.31 23.74 -5.57
C GLY A 34 4.56 22.22 -5.47
N LYS A 35 5.74 21.76 -5.90
CA LYS A 35 6.14 20.35 -5.76
C LYS A 35 6.25 19.92 -4.29
N MET A 36 6.85 20.74 -3.43
CA MET A 36 6.97 20.45 -2.00
C MET A 36 5.61 20.34 -1.28
N GLN A 37 4.60 21.09 -1.74
CA GLN A 37 3.23 21.02 -1.19
C GLN A 37 2.49 19.74 -1.58
N ASP A 38 2.83 19.11 -2.70
CA ASP A 38 2.20 17.88 -3.18
C ASP A 38 2.93 16.60 -2.71
N LEU A 39 4.19 16.68 -2.29
CA LEU A 39 4.95 15.55 -1.72
C LEU A 39 4.22 14.82 -0.57
N PRO A 40 3.59 15.49 0.41
CA PRO A 40 2.85 14.81 1.47
C PRO A 40 1.68 13.99 0.92
N LYS A 41 1.00 14.47 -0.13
CA LYS A 41 -0.13 13.77 -0.74
C LYS A 41 0.37 12.52 -1.48
N GLU A 42 1.41 12.65 -2.29
CA GLU A 42 2.02 11.52 -3.01
C GLU A 42 2.58 10.45 -2.06
N LYS A 43 3.21 10.86 -0.95
CA LYS A 43 3.73 9.95 0.05
C LYS A 43 2.60 9.17 0.73
N VAL A 44 1.54 9.86 1.15
CA VAL A 44 0.34 9.22 1.73
C VAL A 44 -0.32 8.28 0.73
N GLN A 45 -0.34 8.61 -0.55
CA GLN A 45 -0.95 7.77 -1.59
C GLN A 45 -0.12 6.50 -1.84
N ARG A 46 1.22 6.61 -1.88
CA ARG A 46 2.15 5.47 -1.97
C ARG A 46 2.10 4.57 -0.74
N GLU A 47 2.07 5.13 0.47
CA GLU A 47 1.94 4.35 1.71
C GLU A 47 0.62 3.57 1.74
N LYS A 48 -0.47 4.16 1.25
CA LYS A 48 -1.76 3.50 1.13
C LYS A 48 -1.76 2.38 0.08
N SER A 49 -1.12 2.57 -1.08
CA SER A 49 -1.03 1.53 -2.11
C SER A 49 -0.20 0.34 -1.63
N LEU A 50 0.94 0.59 -0.99
CA LEU A 50 1.78 -0.45 -0.38
C LEU A 50 1.00 -1.27 0.66
N ASN A 51 0.17 -0.62 1.48
CA ASN A 51 -0.65 -1.29 2.49
C ASN A 51 -1.70 -2.23 1.86
N ILE A 52 -2.33 -1.85 0.74
CA ILE A 52 -3.26 -2.71 0.02
C ILE A 52 -2.57 -3.92 -0.60
N ASP A 53 -1.39 -3.72 -1.20
CA ASP A 53 -0.64 -4.81 -1.82
C ASP A 53 -0.20 -5.86 -0.78
N GLU A 54 0.19 -5.41 0.41
CA GLU A 54 0.49 -6.29 1.54
C GLU A 54 -0.75 -7.06 2.02
N LEU A 55 -1.88 -6.39 2.21
CA LEU A 55 -3.15 -7.03 2.60
C LEU A 55 -3.62 -8.05 1.54
N ALA A 56 -3.47 -7.72 0.26
CA ALA A 56 -3.81 -8.60 -0.84
C ALA A 56 -2.88 -9.83 -0.92
N LYS A 57 -1.59 -9.64 -0.62
CA LYS A 57 -0.63 -10.74 -0.52
C LYS A 57 -0.99 -11.69 0.62
N GLU A 58 -1.27 -11.16 1.81
CA GLU A 58 -1.69 -11.96 2.96
C GLU A 58 -2.99 -12.73 2.67
N PHE A 59 -3.96 -12.08 2.02
CA PHE A 59 -5.21 -12.73 1.61
C PHE A 59 -4.99 -13.90 0.64
N ARG A 60 -4.10 -13.74 -0.35
CA ARG A 60 -3.73 -14.82 -1.27
C ARG A 60 -3.10 -15.99 -0.55
N MET A 61 -2.15 -15.73 0.35
CA MET A 61 -1.49 -16.78 1.14
C MET A 61 -2.50 -17.58 1.98
N ILE A 62 -3.39 -16.90 2.69
CA ILE A 62 -4.42 -17.59 3.50
C ILE A 62 -5.33 -18.45 2.64
N ASN A 63 -5.70 -18.03 1.43
CA ASN A 63 -6.51 -18.86 0.54
C ASN A 63 -5.77 -20.11 0.08
N THR A 64 -4.46 -19.99 -0.20
CA THR A 64 -3.61 -21.14 -0.52
C THR A 64 -3.53 -22.10 0.67
N ASP A 65 -3.28 -21.59 1.88
CA ASP A 65 -3.21 -22.41 3.09
C ASP A 65 -4.53 -23.15 3.37
N ILE A 66 -5.67 -22.47 3.20
CA ILE A 66 -7.00 -23.09 3.33
C ILE A 66 -7.18 -24.21 2.31
N LEU A 67 -6.80 -23.98 1.05
CA LEU A 67 -6.92 -24.97 -0.02
C LEU A 67 -6.07 -26.21 0.28
N ASP A 68 -4.84 -26.02 0.73
CA ASP A 68 -3.93 -27.10 1.09
C ASP A 68 -4.44 -27.90 2.29
N LEU A 69 -5.00 -27.22 3.29
CA LEU A 69 -5.63 -27.88 4.43
C LEU A 69 -6.88 -28.68 4.00
N TYR A 70 -7.68 -28.18 3.06
CA TYR A 70 -8.80 -28.96 2.51
C TYR A 70 -8.31 -30.21 1.79
N HIS A 71 -7.22 -30.13 1.03
CA HIS A 71 -6.62 -31.31 0.40
C HIS A 71 -6.15 -32.34 1.44
N GLN A 72 -5.61 -31.88 2.56
CA GLN A 72 -5.21 -32.75 3.67
C GLN A 72 -6.43 -33.35 4.38
N LEU A 73 -7.46 -32.55 4.64
CA LEU A 73 -8.72 -32.99 5.24
C LEU A 73 -9.44 -34.03 4.39
N HIS A 74 -9.33 -33.94 3.06
CA HIS A 74 -9.90 -34.93 2.17
C HIS A 74 -9.23 -36.31 2.33
N ARG A 75 -7.95 -36.35 2.70
CA ARG A 75 -7.19 -37.58 2.97
C ARG A 75 -7.40 -38.11 4.37
N ASP A 76 -7.64 -37.23 5.34
CA ASP A 76 -7.91 -37.56 6.74
C ASP A 76 -9.09 -36.73 7.28
N PRO A 77 -10.34 -37.17 7.01
CA PRO A 77 -11.53 -36.39 7.33
C PRO A 77 -11.75 -36.19 8.83
N GLU A 78 -11.32 -37.13 9.66
CA GLU A 78 -11.54 -37.13 11.11
C GLU A 78 -10.50 -36.32 11.87
N ASN A 79 -9.58 -35.66 11.16
CA ASN A 79 -8.57 -34.82 11.78
C ASN A 79 -9.15 -33.51 12.33
N ALA A 80 -9.57 -33.56 13.60
CA ALA A 80 -10.10 -32.40 14.30
C ALA A 80 -9.14 -31.21 14.31
N GLY A 81 -7.82 -31.44 14.38
CA GLY A 81 -6.80 -30.39 14.35
C GLY A 81 -6.77 -29.62 13.02
N LEU A 82 -6.89 -30.33 11.91
CA LEU A 82 -6.99 -29.70 10.58
C LEU A 82 -8.30 -28.93 10.42
N ARG A 83 -9.44 -29.45 10.93
CA ARG A 83 -10.73 -28.72 10.91
C ARG A 83 -10.68 -27.41 11.71
N ASP A 84 -10.04 -27.43 12.87
CA ASP A 84 -9.83 -26.25 13.69
C ASP A 84 -8.92 -25.22 13.00
N MET A 85 -7.88 -25.69 12.32
CA MET A 85 -6.95 -24.83 11.58
C MET A 85 -7.62 -24.15 10.38
N VAL A 86 -8.44 -24.89 9.62
CA VAL A 86 -9.27 -24.33 8.54
C VAL A 86 -10.20 -23.25 9.09
N SER A 87 -10.92 -23.54 10.18
CA SER A 87 -11.87 -22.59 10.79
C SER A 87 -11.19 -21.29 11.22
N ARG A 88 -9.98 -21.37 11.80
CA ARG A 88 -9.18 -20.19 12.18
C ARG A 88 -8.74 -19.37 10.97
N LEU A 89 -8.30 -20.03 9.91
CA LEU A 89 -7.87 -19.34 8.68
C LEU A 89 -9.04 -18.70 7.96
N GLU A 90 -10.23 -19.32 7.96
CA GLU A 90 -11.45 -18.71 7.42
C GLU A 90 -11.84 -17.44 8.18
N GLN A 91 -11.73 -17.44 9.51
CA GLN A 91 -11.94 -16.23 10.31
C GLN A 91 -10.95 -15.13 9.95
N ARG A 92 -9.66 -15.47 9.79
CA ARG A 92 -8.62 -14.52 9.40
C ARG A 92 -8.85 -13.97 7.99
N ARG A 93 -9.23 -14.83 7.04
CA ARG A 93 -9.64 -14.45 5.67
C ARG A 93 -10.79 -13.44 5.69
N LYS A 94 -11.84 -13.71 6.47
CA LYS A 94 -13.00 -12.82 6.62
C LYS A 94 -12.60 -11.46 7.21
N TYR A 95 -11.69 -11.46 8.17
CA TYR A 95 -11.15 -10.23 8.76
C TYR A 95 -10.33 -9.41 7.75
N LEU A 96 -9.44 -10.05 6.99
CA LEU A 96 -8.68 -9.38 5.93
C LEU A 96 -9.58 -8.80 4.84
N MET A 97 -10.63 -9.52 4.43
CA MET A 97 -11.60 -9.02 3.46
C MET A 97 -12.26 -7.72 3.93
N LYS A 98 -12.65 -7.64 5.21
CA LYS A 98 -13.19 -6.40 5.81
C LYS A 98 -12.16 -5.27 5.83
N LYS A 99 -10.90 -5.59 6.14
CA LYS A 99 -9.80 -4.61 6.13
C LYS A 99 -9.58 -4.05 4.73
N ILE A 100 -9.45 -4.92 3.72
CA ILE A 100 -9.26 -4.52 2.32
C ILE A 100 -10.40 -3.59 1.89
N HIS A 101 -11.65 -3.99 2.12
CA HIS A 101 -12.81 -3.18 1.77
C HIS A 101 -12.83 -1.82 2.47
N ALA A 102 -12.42 -1.76 3.75
CA ALA A 102 -12.33 -0.51 4.49
C ALA A 102 -11.23 0.42 3.94
N VAL A 103 -10.09 -0.13 3.47
CA VAL A 103 -9.03 0.67 2.85
C VAL A 103 -9.44 1.14 1.46
N GLU A 104 -10.07 0.28 0.64
CA GLU A 104 -10.62 0.64 -0.68
C GLU A 104 -11.66 1.75 -0.58
N THR A 105 -12.59 1.64 0.37
CA THR A 105 -13.62 2.67 0.61
C THR A 105 -13.01 4.01 1.00
N LYS A 106 -11.97 3.99 1.85
CA LYS A 106 -11.22 5.20 2.24
C LYS A 106 -10.48 5.82 1.06
N LEU A 107 -9.96 5.03 0.13
CA LEU A 107 -9.30 5.54 -1.08
C LEU A 107 -10.28 6.22 -2.04
N GLN A 108 -11.48 5.66 -2.21
CA GLN A 108 -12.52 6.24 -3.06
C GLN A 108 -13.00 7.60 -2.53
N HIS A 109 -13.21 7.72 -1.22
CA HIS A 109 -13.66 8.98 -0.60
C HIS A 109 -12.61 10.10 -0.63
N HIS A 110 -11.32 9.75 -0.65
CA HIS A 110 -10.25 10.73 -0.76
C HIS A 110 -9.97 11.20 -2.20
N SER A 111 -10.51 10.52 -3.22
CA SER A 111 -10.34 10.92 -4.63
C SER A 111 -11.47 11.83 -5.15
N SER A 112 -12.49 12.14 -4.33
CA SER A 112 -13.65 12.97 -4.69
C SER A 112 -13.69 14.35 -3.99
N LYS A 113 -12.58 14.83 -3.43
CA LYS A 113 -12.45 16.17 -2.85
C LYS A 113 -11.23 16.87 -3.42
#